data_AF-A0A9R1NPL4-F1
#
_entry.id   AF-A0A9R1NPL4-F1
#
_cell.length_a   1.000
_cell.length_b   1.000
_cell.length_c   1.000
_cell.angle_alpha   90.00
_cell.angle_beta   90.00
_cell.angle_gamma   90.00
#
_symmetry.space_group_name_H-M   'P 1'
#
loop_
_entity.id
_entity.type
_entity.pdbx_description
1 polymer ?
#
loop_
_entity_poly.entity_id
_entity_poly.type
_entity_poly.pdbx_seq_one_letter_code
_entity_poly.pdbx_strand_id
1 'polypeptide(L)'
;MKFHSGAVGFFGVPLVLQHSDKRAVLRHATNEEIEEEKMIVEEQAKEKMEKAIETVQSNFNTVRTGRANPSMLDRIEVEYYGTPVNLKTIAQINTPDATSLLIQPYDKSW
;
A
#
# COMPACT_ATOMS: atom_id res chain seq x y z
N MET A 1 56.34 30.33 -16.61
CA MET A 1 56.52 31.72 -17.11
C MET A 1 55.39 32.59 -16.57
N LYS A 2 55.71 33.79 -16.09
CA LYS A 2 54.74 34.81 -15.63
C LYS A 2 54.14 35.54 -16.84
N PHE A 3 52.83 35.80 -16.81
CA PHE A 3 52.23 36.97 -17.45
C PHE A 3 51.22 37.61 -16.49
N HIS A 4 51.22 38.94 -16.48
CA HIS A 4 50.54 39.85 -15.56
C HIS A 4 49.59 40.75 -16.37
N SER A 5 48.68 41.44 -15.66
CA SER A 5 47.84 42.57 -16.12
C SER A 5 46.58 42.16 -16.90
N GLY A 6 45.36 42.63 -16.63
CA GLY A 6 44.84 43.72 -15.80
C GLY A 6 43.51 44.21 -16.44
N ALA A 7 42.63 44.79 -15.62
CA ALA A 7 41.36 45.48 -15.93
C ALA A 7 40.11 44.61 -16.26
N VAL A 8 39.13 44.48 -15.35
CA VAL A 8 37.97 45.39 -15.08
C VAL A 8 37.14 45.60 -16.36
N GLY A 9 35.87 45.23 -16.49
CA GLY A 9 34.83 44.76 -15.57
C GLY A 9 33.50 45.29 -16.14
N PHE A 10 32.49 44.47 -16.39
CA PHE A 10 31.10 44.90 -16.61
C PHE A 10 30.22 43.64 -16.64
N PHE A 11 29.28 43.51 -15.69
CA PHE A 11 28.14 42.60 -15.68
C PHE A 11 28.30 41.17 -16.26
N GLY A 12 28.37 40.17 -15.38
CA GLY A 12 28.15 38.77 -15.74
C GLY A 12 29.12 37.83 -15.03
N VAL A 13 28.58 36.96 -14.19
CA VAL A 13 29.31 35.98 -13.37
C VAL A 13 30.33 35.18 -14.22
N PRO A 14 31.58 34.99 -13.76
CA PRO A 14 32.54 34.15 -14.48
C PRO A 14 32.09 32.69 -14.42
N LEU A 15 31.73 32.11 -15.58
CA LEU A 15 31.42 30.69 -15.72
C LEU A 15 32.74 29.91 -15.61
N VAL A 16 33.12 29.50 -14.39
CA VAL A 16 34.22 28.57 -14.16
C VAL A 16 33.78 27.22 -14.71
N LEU A 17 34.22 26.91 -15.94
CA LEU A 17 33.96 25.64 -16.60
C LEU A 17 34.87 24.58 -15.98
N GLN A 18 34.44 24.05 -14.84
CA GLN A 18 35.10 22.95 -14.16
C GLN A 18 34.95 21.70 -15.04
N HIS A 19 36.01 21.35 -15.79
CA HIS A 19 36.13 20.03 -16.41
C HIS A 19 36.29 19.00 -15.28
N SER A 20 35.16 18.50 -14.79
CA SER A 20 35.11 17.31 -13.94
C SER A 20 35.27 16.10 -14.85
N ASP A 21 36.51 15.63 -14.97
CA ASP A 21 36.87 14.34 -15.56
C ASP A 21 36.14 13.22 -14.81
N LYS A 22 34.91 12.90 -15.23
CA LYS A 22 34.20 11.70 -14.82
C LYS A 22 34.72 10.53 -15.64
N ARG A 23 35.92 10.05 -15.33
CA ARG A 23 36.29 8.67 -15.66
C ARG A 23 35.52 7.75 -14.72
N ALA A 24 34.31 7.38 -15.14
CA ALA A 24 33.53 6.33 -14.50
C ALA A 24 34.33 5.03 -14.57
N VAL A 25 34.99 4.67 -13.46
CA VAL A 25 35.53 3.33 -13.28
C VAL A 25 34.32 2.44 -13.04
N LEU A 26 33.85 1.75 -14.08
CA LEU A 26 32.90 0.65 -13.97
C LEU A 26 33.59 -0.46 -13.17
N ARG A 27 33.45 -0.42 -11.85
CA ARG A 27 33.67 -1.60 -11.01
C ARG A 27 32.55 -2.57 -11.35
N HIS A 28 32.92 -3.75 -11.83
CA HIS A 28 31.98 -4.86 -11.89
C HIS A 28 31.59 -5.15 -10.44
N ALA A 29 30.31 -4.96 -10.10
CA ALA A 29 29.76 -5.56 -8.89
C ALA A 29 29.97 -7.08 -9.05
N THR A 30 30.48 -7.73 -8.02
CA THR A 30 30.64 -9.19 -8.09
C THR A 30 29.25 -9.81 -8.25
N ASN A 31 29.15 -10.97 -8.92
CA ASN A 31 27.85 -11.62 -9.12
C ASN A 31 27.11 -11.88 -7.80
N GLU A 32 27.84 -11.93 -6.69
CA GLU A 32 27.33 -12.13 -5.33
C GLU A 32 26.59 -10.88 -4.81
N GLU A 33 27.16 -9.69 -4.99
CA GLU A 33 26.51 -8.41 -4.63
C GLU A 33 25.21 -8.18 -5.45
N ILE A 34 25.22 -8.59 -6.73
CA ILE A 34 24.05 -8.49 -7.61
C ILE A 34 22.93 -9.44 -7.16
N GLU A 35 23.27 -10.65 -6.69
CA GLU A 35 22.26 -11.63 -6.25
C GLU A 35 21.60 -11.21 -4.93
N GLU A 36 22.37 -10.58 -4.03
CA GLU A 36 21.84 -10.02 -2.77
C GLU A 36 20.86 -8.86 -3.02
N GLU A 37 21.21 -7.91 -3.90
CA GLU A 37 20.30 -6.81 -4.25
C GLU A 37 19.04 -7.32 -4.97
N LYS A 38 19.19 -8.32 -5.83
CA LYS A 38 18.07 -8.94 -6.56
C LYS A 38 17.09 -9.63 -5.61
N MET A 39 17.58 -10.35 -4.61
CA MET A 39 16.75 -10.98 -3.57
C MET A 39 15.85 -9.97 -2.86
N ILE A 40 16.39 -8.81 -2.47
CA ILE A 40 15.63 -7.76 -1.78
C ILE A 40 14.54 -7.19 -2.70
N VAL A 41 14.85 -6.98 -3.98
CA VAL A 41 13.88 -6.46 -4.96
C VAL A 41 12.77 -7.48 -5.21
N GLU A 42 13.11 -8.77 -5.30
CA GLU A 42 12.14 -9.85 -5.52
C GLU A 42 11.19 -10.00 -4.33
N GLU A 43 11.71 -9.96 -3.10
CA GLU A 43 10.92 -10.02 -1.87
C GLU A 43 9.96 -8.82 -1.78
N GLN A 44 10.46 -7.60 -1.98
CA GLN A 44 9.63 -6.39 -1.97
C GLN A 44 8.55 -6.40 -3.07
N ALA A 45 8.87 -6.95 -4.25
CA ALA A 45 7.91 -7.08 -5.33
C ALA A 45 6.80 -8.07 -4.95
N LYS A 46 7.17 -9.21 -4.37
CA LYS A 46 6.22 -10.23 -3.91
C LYS A 46 5.28 -9.70 -2.83
N GLU A 47 5.82 -9.03 -1.81
CA GLU A 47 5.00 -8.41 -0.75
C GLU A 47 4.01 -7.39 -1.30
N LYS A 48 4.44 -6.55 -2.25
CA LYS A 48 3.54 -5.57 -2.91
C LYS A 48 2.45 -6.25 -3.72
N MET A 49 2.76 -7.35 -4.40
CA MET A 49 1.78 -8.12 -5.16
C MET A 49 0.76 -8.79 -4.24
N GLU A 50 1.21 -9.41 -3.14
CA GLU A 50 0.31 -10.01 -2.14
C GLU A 50 -0.61 -8.95 -1.54
N LYS A 51 -0.07 -7.80 -1.14
CA LYS A 51 -0.87 -6.69 -0.61
C LYS A 51 -1.87 -6.14 -1.63
N ALA A 52 -1.51 -6.09 -2.91
CA ALA A 52 -2.43 -5.68 -3.97
C ALA A 52 -3.58 -6.68 -4.10
N ILE A 53 -3.30 -7.99 -4.07
CA ILE A 53 -4.31 -9.05 -4.11
C ILE A 53 -5.25 -8.96 -2.90
N GLU A 54 -4.71 -8.80 -1.69
CA GLU A 54 -5.51 -8.63 -0.47
C GLU A 54 -6.43 -7.40 -0.56
N THR A 55 -5.90 -6.28 -1.03
CA THR A 55 -6.68 -5.05 -1.21
C THR A 55 -7.81 -5.26 -2.21
N VAL A 56 -7.53 -5.94 -3.32
CA VAL A 56 -8.53 -6.26 -4.34
C VAL A 56 -9.62 -7.19 -3.77
N GLN A 57 -9.26 -8.23 -3.04
CA GLN A 57 -10.22 -9.13 -2.39
C GLN A 57 -11.09 -8.39 -1.37
N SER A 58 -10.49 -7.55 -0.53
CA SER A 58 -11.21 -6.72 0.44
C SER A 58 -12.20 -5.79 -0.25
N ASN A 59 -11.79 -5.14 -1.34
CA ASN A 59 -12.66 -4.29 -2.14
C ASN A 59 -13.83 -5.09 -2.72
N PHE A 60 -13.58 -6.27 -3.30
CA PHE A 60 -14.65 -7.14 -3.82
C PHE A 60 -15.64 -7.59 -2.74
N ASN A 61 -15.18 -7.84 -1.51
CA ASN A 61 -16.08 -8.16 -0.39
C ASN A 61 -17.03 -7.01 -0.04
N THR A 62 -16.61 -5.75 -0.29
CA THR A 62 -17.46 -4.57 -0.07
C THR A 62 -18.38 -4.24 -1.26
N VAL A 63 -18.10 -4.77 -2.45
CA VAL A 63 -18.92 -4.55 -3.64
C VAL A 63 -20.20 -5.39 -3.55
N ARG A 64 -21.35 -4.71 -3.48
CA ARG A 64 -22.68 -5.34 -3.46
C ARG A 64 -23.01 -5.88 -4.85
N THR A 65 -22.72 -7.15 -5.10
CA THR A 65 -23.02 -7.86 -6.36
C THR A 65 -24.44 -8.43 -6.41
N GLY A 66 -25.33 -8.04 -5.48
CA GLY A 66 -26.68 -8.61 -5.35
C GLY A 66 -26.70 -9.98 -4.67
N ARG A 67 -25.53 -10.56 -4.36
CA ARG A 67 -25.41 -11.72 -3.48
C ARG A 67 -25.48 -11.29 -2.02
N ALA A 68 -26.37 -11.91 -1.26
CA ALA A 68 -26.45 -11.77 0.19
C ALA A 68 -25.13 -12.24 0.81
N ASN A 69 -24.43 -11.32 1.50
CA ASN A 69 -23.21 -11.62 2.23
C ASN A 69 -23.40 -11.25 3.71
N PRO A 70 -23.26 -12.21 4.66
CA PRO A 70 -23.37 -11.95 6.10
C PRO A 70 -22.42 -10.84 6.59
N SER A 71 -21.23 -10.71 5.99
CA SER A 71 -20.24 -9.70 6.36
C SER A 71 -20.73 -8.26 6.17
N MET A 72 -21.80 -8.04 5.43
CA MET A 72 -22.41 -6.71 5.30
C MET A 72 -23.00 -6.21 6.63
N LEU A 73 -23.40 -7.12 7.53
CA LEU A 73 -23.98 -6.78 8.82
C LEU A 73 -22.92 -6.62 9.92
N ASP A 74 -21.64 -6.92 9.64
CA ASP A 74 -20.55 -6.82 10.62
C ASP A 74 -20.32 -5.38 11.11
N ARG A 75 -20.80 -4.35 10.38
CA ARG A 75 -20.72 -2.93 10.78
C ARG A 75 -21.93 -2.44 11.57
N ILE A 76 -22.93 -3.29 11.80
CA ILE A 76 -24.17 -2.90 12.48
C ILE A 76 -24.03 -3.19 13.97
N GLU A 77 -24.11 -2.13 14.76
CA GLU A 77 -24.19 -2.19 16.21
C GLU A 77 -25.64 -2.08 16.65
N VAL A 78 -26.02 -2.88 17.64
CA VAL A 78 -27.33 -2.88 18.27
C VAL A 78 -27.15 -2.69 19.76
N GLU A 79 -28.02 -1.88 20.35
CA GLU A 79 -28.00 -1.66 21.80
C GLU A 79 -28.61 -2.88 22.51
N TYR A 80 -27.76 -3.63 23.22
CA TYR A 80 -28.17 -4.76 24.05
C TYR A 80 -27.98 -4.37 25.52
N TYR A 81 -29.09 -4.28 26.26
CA TYR A 81 -29.12 -3.83 27.67
C TYR A 81 -28.37 -2.50 27.94
N GLY A 82 -28.49 -1.51 27.06
CA GLY A 82 -27.86 -0.20 27.25
C GLY A 82 -26.38 -0.14 26.82
N THR A 83 -25.85 -1.21 26.20
CA THR A 83 -24.50 -1.21 25.63
C THR A 83 -24.53 -1.49 24.14
N PRO A 84 -23.79 -0.74 23.30
CA PRO A 84 -23.66 -1.05 21.88
C PRO A 84 -22.84 -2.33 21.71
N VAL A 85 -23.43 -3.34 21.09
CA VAL A 85 -22.80 -4.63 20.79
C VAL A 85 -22.97 -4.92 19.31
N ASN A 86 -21.99 -5.60 18.72
CA ASN A 86 -22.09 -6.05 17.33
C ASN A 86 -23.25 -7.05 17.15
N LEU A 87 -24.05 -6.87 16.10
CA LEU A 87 -25.18 -7.75 15.79
C LEU A 87 -24.77 -9.24 15.68
N LYS A 88 -23.57 -9.52 15.17
CA LYS A 88 -23.04 -10.88 15.00
C LYS A 88 -22.85 -11.64 16.32
N THR A 89 -22.66 -10.92 17.43
CA THR A 89 -22.43 -11.52 18.75
C THR A 89 -23.73 -11.97 19.41
N ILE A 90 -24.86 -11.34 19.05
CA ILE A 90 -26.18 -11.58 19.67
C ILE A 90 -27.12 -12.39 18.77
N ALA A 91 -26.76 -12.61 17.51
CA ALA A 91 -27.56 -13.35 16.54
C ALA A 91 -26.70 -14.16 15.56
N GLN A 92 -27.21 -15.32 15.17
CA GLN A 92 -26.67 -16.10 14.07
C GLN A 92 -27.17 -15.54 12.74
N ILE A 93 -26.26 -15.26 11.81
CA ILE A 93 -26.56 -14.72 10.48
C ILE A 93 -26.27 -15.81 9.44
N ASN A 94 -27.31 -16.29 8.77
CA ASN A 94 -27.22 -17.29 7.70
C ASN A 94 -27.72 -16.73 6.37
N THR A 95 -27.27 -17.30 5.27
CA THR A 95 -27.71 -16.97 3.90
C THR A 95 -28.42 -18.16 3.27
N PRO A 96 -29.74 -18.32 3.48
CA PRO A 96 -30.47 -19.49 2.97
C PRO A 96 -30.62 -19.47 1.44
N ASP A 97 -30.62 -18.29 0.82
CA ASP A 97 -30.63 -18.12 -0.63
C ASP A 97 -29.71 -16.96 -1.03
N ALA A 98 -29.43 -16.83 -2.34
CA ALA A 98 -28.45 -15.87 -2.84
C ALA A 98 -28.85 -14.40 -2.64
N THR A 99 -30.10 -14.11 -2.28
CA THR A 99 -30.64 -12.75 -2.19
C THR A 99 -31.15 -12.37 -0.80
N SER A 100 -31.35 -13.34 0.09
CA SER A 100 -31.88 -13.12 1.43
C SER A 100 -30.84 -13.39 2.53
N LEU A 101 -31.00 -12.66 3.65
CA LEU A 101 -30.27 -12.87 4.89
C LEU A 101 -31.27 -13.28 5.97
N LEU A 102 -30.98 -14.39 6.66
CA LEU A 102 -31.73 -14.85 7.81
C LEU A 102 -30.95 -14.54 9.08
N ILE A 103 -31.54 -13.73 9.95
CA ILE A 103 -30.96 -13.36 11.25
C ILE A 103 -31.76 -14.09 12.33
N GLN A 104 -31.07 -14.90 13.15
CA GLN A 104 -31.64 -15.67 14.24
C GLN A 104 -31.05 -15.18 15.57
N PRO A 105 -31.75 -14.30 16.31
CA PRO A 105 -31.28 -13.82 17.60
C PRO A 105 -31.31 -14.95 18.64
N TYR A 106 -30.34 -14.94 19.56
CA TYR A 106 -30.26 -15.94 20.63
C TYR A 106 -31.28 -15.70 21.74
N ASP A 107 -31.59 -14.43 22.01
CA ASP A 107 -32.68 -14.03 22.90
C ASP A 107 -33.85 -13.49 22.05
N LYS A 108 -35.07 -13.94 22.38
CA LYS A 108 -36.31 -13.56 21.68
C LYS A 108 -37.02 -12.39 22.36
N SER A 109 -36.44 -11.85 23.42
CA SER A 109 -37.00 -10.70 24.14
C SER A 109 -37.11 -9.44 23.26
N TRP A 110 -36.41 -9.42 22.11
CA TRP A 110 -36.46 -8.40 21.05
C TRP A 110 -36.39 -9.03 19.65
#